data_AF-A0A8S3QH69-F1
#
_entry.id   AF-A0A8S3QH69-F1
#
_cell.length_a   1.000
_cell.length_b   1.000
_cell.length_c   1.000
_cell.angle_alpha   90.00
_cell.angle_beta   90.00
_cell.angle_gamma   90.00
#
_symmetry.space_group_name_H-M   'P 1'
#
loop_
_entity.id
_entity.type
_entity.pdbx_description
1 polymer ?
#
loop_
_entity_poly.entity_id
_entity_poly.type
_entity_poly.pdbx_seq_one_letter_code
_entity_poly.pdbx_strand_id
1 'polypeptide(L)'
;MKIGTMLFKTIAVLTLSILKEGYAVPCTEPGLTMCVCRGTEIYCEGLNLAHIPSNIPKITTVLSFQVNQISAINATSLSGLTSLKRIVSSTYQCSTAFTKGVPLERQNTWHALFNANKISSIDADAFSDLQSLELLLLESNKIKSIDANVLSGLTSLKTLRLDYNDISSIEDGAFSDLRSLSKLSIDRNNLTTVSANVFNKDVDLRSLSLRGNPLVCCAMADFFEWRPSQNNITYSSGDCTDFNSTTDINSFNVSKCPIDGQWGAWSAGTCSVTCGNGIRYRNRRCDSPPSSNNGQDCIGSSTLYVLCNSGVCTESCKGSGKKPESKRMKTRKWKSYQYRQLNRRGDTRNK
;
A
#
# COMPACT_ATOMS: atom_id res chain seq x y z
N MET A 1 -22.22 -89.92 7.09
CA MET A 1 -22.72 -89.19 5.89
C MET A 1 -21.69 -88.14 5.50
N LYS A 2 -21.06 -88.37 4.34
CA LYS A 2 -20.35 -87.47 3.38
C LYS A 2 -19.69 -86.19 3.92
N ILE A 3 -18.36 -86.02 3.90
CA ILE A 3 -17.40 -85.83 2.77
C ILE A 3 -17.47 -84.43 2.12
N GLY A 4 -16.33 -83.72 2.19
CA GLY A 4 -15.78 -82.79 1.17
C GLY A 4 -16.22 -81.32 1.25
N THR A 5 -15.42 -80.29 0.92
CA THR A 5 -14.04 -80.21 0.39
C THR A 5 -13.59 -78.74 0.38
N MET A 6 -12.30 -78.54 0.69
CA MET A 6 -11.32 -77.54 0.23
C MET A 6 -11.67 -76.42 -0.79
N LEU A 7 -11.00 -75.28 -0.54
CA LEU A 7 -10.30 -74.33 -1.44
C LEU A 7 -10.95 -73.88 -2.75
N PHE A 8 -11.02 -72.55 -2.94
CA PHE A 8 -10.40 -71.88 -4.10
C PHE A 8 -9.97 -70.43 -3.75
N LYS A 9 -8.69 -70.13 -3.98
CA LYS A 9 -8.13 -68.77 -4.05
C LYS A 9 -8.55 -68.11 -5.36
N THR A 10 -8.76 -66.78 -5.30
CA THR A 10 -8.57 -65.76 -6.37
C THR A 10 -9.26 -65.93 -7.72
N ILE A 11 -10.07 -64.94 -8.12
CA ILE A 11 -9.86 -64.06 -9.30
C ILE A 11 -10.82 -62.86 -9.18
N ALA A 12 -10.26 -61.68 -9.45
CA ALA A 12 -10.90 -60.38 -9.41
C ALA A 12 -11.79 -60.12 -10.64
N VAL A 13 -12.51 -58.98 -10.57
CA VAL A 13 -12.85 -58.04 -11.66
C VAL A 13 -14.35 -57.91 -11.99
N LEU A 14 -14.88 -56.76 -11.55
CA LEU A 14 -15.88 -55.86 -12.15
C LEU A 14 -17.35 -56.29 -12.27
N THR A 15 -18.19 -55.66 -11.43
CA THR A 15 -19.26 -54.80 -11.96
C THR A 15 -19.20 -53.42 -11.28
N LEU A 16 -19.11 -52.41 -12.13
CA LEU A 16 -19.08 -50.98 -11.87
C LEU A 16 -20.46 -50.45 -11.47
N SER A 17 -20.43 -49.36 -10.69
CA SER A 17 -21.46 -48.32 -10.57
C SER A 17 -22.55 -48.57 -9.53
N ILE A 18 -22.34 -48.04 -8.31
CA ILE A 18 -23.19 -47.05 -7.61
C ILE A 18 -22.52 -46.81 -6.23
N LEU A 19 -21.82 -45.68 -6.10
CA LEU A 19 -21.67 -44.82 -4.91
C LEU A 19 -20.54 -43.80 -5.19
N LYS A 20 -20.89 -42.71 -5.88
CA LYS A 20 -20.09 -41.49 -6.04
C LYS A 20 -20.13 -40.68 -4.73
N GLU A 21 -19.47 -41.17 -3.70
CA GLU A 21 -19.08 -40.33 -2.56
C GLU A 21 -17.58 -40.44 -2.40
N GLY A 22 -16.86 -39.36 -2.73
CA GLY A 22 -15.41 -39.29 -2.63
C GLY A 22 -14.99 -39.56 -1.19
N TYR A 23 -14.40 -40.74 -0.95
CA TYR A 23 -13.83 -41.11 0.33
C TYR A 23 -12.66 -40.19 0.63
N ALA A 24 -12.68 -39.58 1.81
CA ALA A 24 -11.57 -38.84 2.37
C ALA A 24 -10.39 -39.81 2.59
N VAL A 25 -9.27 -39.56 1.92
CA VAL A 25 -8.05 -40.40 2.02
C VAL A 25 -6.85 -39.53 2.40
N PRO A 26 -5.82 -40.07 3.06
CA PRO A 26 -4.57 -39.36 3.23
C PRO A 26 -4.01 -38.95 1.85
N CYS A 27 -3.52 -37.72 1.72
CA CYS A 27 -2.87 -37.30 0.49
C CYS A 27 -1.56 -38.08 0.28
N THR A 28 -1.25 -38.41 -0.98
CA THR A 28 -0.04 -39.18 -1.33
C THR A 28 1.17 -38.31 -1.64
N GLU A 29 0.97 -37.00 -1.80
CA GLU A 29 2.02 -36.07 -2.20
C GLU A 29 3.01 -35.79 -1.06
N PRO A 30 4.33 -35.72 -1.35
CA PRO A 30 5.33 -35.36 -0.36
C PRO A 30 5.05 -33.98 0.27
N GLY A 31 4.97 -33.94 1.61
CA GLY A 31 4.65 -32.71 2.36
C GLY A 31 3.16 -32.50 2.63
N LEU A 32 2.28 -33.33 2.06
CA LEU A 32 0.83 -33.29 2.29
C LEU A 32 0.30 -34.57 2.97
N THR A 33 1.16 -35.51 3.37
CA THR A 33 0.76 -36.82 3.91
C THR A 33 -0.07 -36.75 5.20
N MET A 34 0.04 -35.66 5.95
CA MET A 34 -0.78 -35.38 7.14
C MET A 34 -2.12 -34.72 6.81
N CYS A 35 -2.35 -34.38 5.54
CA CYS A 35 -3.59 -33.80 5.03
C CYS A 35 -4.54 -34.88 4.50
N VAL A 36 -5.80 -34.49 4.37
CA VAL A 36 -6.90 -35.29 3.83
C VAL A 36 -7.26 -34.80 2.43
N CYS A 37 -7.28 -35.69 1.47
CA CYS A 37 -7.62 -35.45 0.08
C CYS A 37 -9.00 -36.05 -0.26
N ARG A 38 -9.80 -35.30 -1.02
CA ARG A 38 -11.11 -35.72 -1.56
C ARG A 38 -11.24 -35.32 -3.02
N GLY A 39 -10.89 -36.22 -3.93
CA GLY A 39 -10.83 -35.89 -5.36
C GLY A 39 -9.77 -34.82 -5.61
N THR A 40 -10.18 -33.60 -5.93
CA THR A 40 -9.30 -32.45 -6.15
C THR A 40 -9.28 -31.46 -4.98
N GLU A 41 -9.89 -31.82 -3.85
CA GLU A 41 -9.94 -31.01 -2.64
C GLU A 41 -8.90 -31.50 -1.63
N ILE A 42 -8.20 -30.58 -0.96
CA ILE A 42 -7.14 -30.86 0.02
C ILE A 42 -7.45 -30.12 1.32
N TYR A 43 -7.40 -30.84 2.44
CA TYR A 43 -7.72 -30.36 3.79
C TYR A 43 -6.59 -30.68 4.76
N CYS A 44 -5.90 -29.66 5.26
CA CYS A 44 -4.71 -29.70 6.09
C CYS A 44 -4.95 -28.99 7.44
N GLU A 45 -5.99 -29.39 8.15
CA GLU A 45 -6.51 -28.67 9.32
C GLU A 45 -5.75 -28.99 10.61
N GLY A 46 -5.42 -27.98 11.40
CA GLY A 46 -4.90 -28.20 12.77
C GLY A 46 -3.49 -28.81 12.84
N LEU A 47 -2.71 -28.71 11.75
CA LEU A 47 -1.40 -29.35 11.61
C LEU A 47 -0.23 -28.49 12.12
N ASN A 48 -0.51 -27.34 12.75
CA ASN A 48 0.49 -26.35 13.18
C ASN A 48 1.41 -25.87 12.05
N LEU A 49 0.91 -25.80 10.82
CA LEU A 49 1.68 -25.33 9.67
C LEU A 49 2.08 -23.86 9.87
N ALA A 50 3.38 -23.57 9.76
CA ALA A 50 3.91 -22.20 9.79
C ALA A 50 3.88 -21.53 8.40
N HIS A 51 3.75 -22.33 7.35
CA HIS A 51 3.74 -21.89 5.95
C HIS A 51 2.74 -22.72 5.15
N ILE A 52 2.29 -22.17 4.01
CA ILE A 52 1.49 -22.91 3.04
C ILE A 52 2.38 -24.04 2.45
N PRO A 53 1.95 -25.31 2.48
CA PRO A 53 2.76 -26.41 1.96
C PRO A 53 3.19 -26.20 0.51
N SER A 54 4.45 -26.48 0.22
CA SER A 54 4.95 -26.59 -1.15
C SER A 54 4.53 -27.94 -1.75
N ASN A 55 4.32 -28.03 -3.07
CA ASN A 55 3.89 -29.22 -3.82
C ASN A 55 2.37 -29.52 -3.79
N ILE A 56 1.54 -28.49 -3.75
CA ILE A 56 0.09 -28.65 -3.96
C ILE A 56 -0.14 -29.07 -5.43
N PRO A 57 -0.88 -30.16 -5.70
CA PRO A 57 -1.24 -30.56 -7.06
C PRO A 57 -1.94 -29.43 -7.83
N LYS A 58 -1.55 -29.18 -9.08
CA LYS A 58 -2.13 -28.10 -9.90
C LYS A 58 -3.63 -28.25 -10.18
N ILE A 59 -4.14 -29.48 -10.10
CA ILE A 59 -5.57 -29.80 -10.25
C ILE A 59 -6.40 -29.43 -9.00
N THR A 60 -5.75 -29.06 -7.90
CA THR A 60 -6.42 -28.73 -6.64
C THR A 60 -7.45 -27.63 -6.86
N THR A 61 -8.71 -27.91 -6.50
CA THR A 61 -9.82 -26.96 -6.62
C THR A 61 -10.20 -26.32 -5.31
N VAL A 62 -9.96 -27.02 -4.19
CA VAL A 62 -10.16 -26.49 -2.83
C VAL A 62 -8.92 -26.82 -2.03
N LEU A 63 -8.33 -25.81 -1.40
CA LEU A 63 -7.21 -25.98 -0.47
C LEU A 63 -7.59 -25.35 0.86
N SER A 64 -7.69 -26.17 1.89
CA SER A 64 -8.06 -25.75 3.24
C SER A 64 -6.92 -26.08 4.19
N PHE A 65 -6.49 -25.11 4.97
CA PHE A 65 -5.46 -25.24 6.00
C PHE A 65 -5.79 -24.32 7.19
N GLN A 66 -7.04 -24.38 7.64
CA GLN A 66 -7.46 -23.65 8.84
C GLN A 66 -6.80 -24.23 10.10
N VAL A 67 -6.91 -23.47 11.18
CA VAL A 67 -6.37 -23.79 12.51
C VAL A 67 -4.85 -24.08 12.44
N ASN A 68 -4.13 -23.34 11.60
CA ASN A 68 -2.68 -23.40 11.49
C ASN A 68 -2.03 -22.11 12.01
N GLN A 69 -0.71 -21.96 11.85
CA GLN A 69 0.08 -20.85 12.38
C GLN A 69 0.77 -20.06 11.26
N ILE A 70 0.11 -19.94 10.11
CA ILE A 70 0.73 -19.38 8.91
C ILE A 70 1.05 -17.90 9.10
N SER A 71 2.30 -17.54 8.84
CA SER A 71 2.82 -16.18 8.98
C SER A 71 3.22 -15.51 7.67
N ALA A 72 3.23 -16.25 6.56
CA ALA A 72 3.58 -15.71 5.24
C ALA A 72 2.82 -16.43 4.12
N ILE A 73 2.49 -15.68 3.07
CA ILE A 73 2.00 -16.22 1.79
C ILE A 73 3.14 -16.09 0.78
N ASN A 74 3.68 -17.23 0.38
CA ASN A 74 4.84 -17.28 -0.50
C ASN A 74 4.41 -17.52 -1.95
N ALA A 75 5.11 -16.90 -2.90
CA ALA A 75 4.72 -16.98 -4.31
C ALA A 75 4.81 -18.40 -4.88
N THR A 76 5.81 -19.16 -4.45
CA THR A 76 6.00 -20.55 -4.88
C THR A 76 4.94 -21.51 -4.34
N SER A 77 4.26 -21.17 -3.25
CA SER A 77 3.26 -22.04 -2.63
C SER A 77 1.93 -22.06 -3.40
N LEU A 78 1.61 -20.99 -4.13
CA LEU A 78 0.34 -20.87 -4.88
C LEU A 78 0.51 -20.80 -6.39
N SER A 79 1.75 -20.69 -6.88
CA SER A 79 2.03 -20.61 -8.31
C SER A 79 1.53 -21.85 -9.08
N GLY A 80 0.95 -21.61 -10.25
CA GLY A 80 0.46 -22.66 -11.14
C GLY A 80 -0.80 -23.39 -10.68
N LEU A 81 -1.43 -22.99 -9.57
CA LEU A 81 -2.71 -23.54 -9.08
C LEU A 81 -3.92 -22.97 -9.85
N THR A 82 -3.89 -23.09 -11.18
CA THR A 82 -4.90 -22.49 -12.08
C THR A 82 -6.31 -23.07 -11.94
N SER A 83 -6.45 -24.23 -11.28
CA SER A 83 -7.75 -24.87 -11.00
C SER A 83 -8.35 -24.49 -9.64
N LEU A 84 -7.63 -23.72 -8.81
CA LEU A 84 -7.95 -23.44 -7.42
C LEU A 84 -9.12 -22.48 -7.20
N LYS A 85 -10.33 -23.01 -7.05
CA LYS A 85 -11.56 -22.24 -6.83
C LYS A 85 -11.65 -21.63 -5.44
N ARG A 86 -11.07 -22.30 -4.45
CA ARG A 86 -11.21 -21.85 -3.06
C ARG A 86 -9.98 -22.18 -2.25
N ILE A 87 -9.47 -21.18 -1.54
CA ILE A 87 -8.43 -21.35 -0.52
C ILE A 87 -8.93 -20.83 0.82
N VAL A 88 -8.82 -21.64 1.87
CA VAL A 88 -9.31 -21.30 3.21
C VAL A 88 -8.22 -21.54 4.24
N SER A 89 -7.91 -20.49 4.98
CA SER A 89 -6.88 -20.43 5.99
C SER A 89 -7.38 -19.47 7.07
N SER A 90 -7.80 -19.99 8.22
CA SER A 90 -8.17 -19.15 9.35
C SER A 90 -7.75 -19.79 10.66
N THR A 91 -7.14 -19.05 11.58
CA THR A 91 -6.80 -19.60 12.91
C THR A 91 -8.03 -19.88 13.76
N TYR A 92 -9.15 -19.19 13.49
CA TYR A 92 -10.40 -19.43 14.17
C TYR A 92 -11.18 -20.59 13.54
N GLN A 93 -11.76 -21.44 14.39
CA GLN A 93 -12.81 -22.38 14.02
C GLN A 93 -14.11 -21.62 13.77
N CYS A 94 -14.24 -20.98 12.61
CA CYS A 94 -15.57 -20.55 12.17
C CYS A 94 -16.25 -21.72 11.47
N SER A 95 -16.67 -22.73 12.24
CA SER A 95 -17.34 -23.92 11.72
C SER A 95 -18.81 -23.69 11.30
N THR A 96 -19.33 -22.47 11.44
CA THR A 96 -20.78 -22.19 11.32
C THR A 96 -21.19 -20.98 10.48
N ALA A 97 -20.28 -20.08 10.08
CA ALA A 97 -20.65 -18.90 9.27
C ALA A 97 -20.69 -19.16 7.75
N PHE A 98 -20.05 -20.22 7.24
CA PHE A 98 -20.01 -20.55 5.81
C PHE A 98 -20.91 -21.75 5.42
N THR A 99 -21.53 -22.43 6.38
CA THR A 99 -22.30 -23.66 6.16
C THR A 99 -23.81 -23.50 6.30
N LYS A 100 -24.32 -22.35 6.79
CA LYS A 100 -25.76 -22.11 6.90
C LYS A 100 -26.13 -20.68 6.52
N GLY A 101 -26.57 -20.49 5.27
CA GLY A 101 -27.37 -19.31 4.89
C GLY A 101 -26.74 -18.33 3.91
N VAL A 102 -25.48 -18.48 3.49
CA VAL A 102 -25.07 -17.94 2.18
C VAL A 102 -25.55 -18.95 1.16
N PRO A 103 -26.52 -18.62 0.29
CA PRO A 103 -26.79 -19.48 -0.85
C PRO A 103 -25.47 -19.56 -1.62
N LEU A 104 -24.81 -20.71 -1.58
CA LEU A 104 -23.96 -21.13 -2.69
C LEU A 104 -24.92 -21.41 -3.84
N GLU A 105 -25.53 -20.35 -4.37
CA GLU A 105 -25.99 -20.36 -5.74
C GLU A 105 -24.85 -20.91 -6.59
N ARG A 106 -25.21 -21.62 -7.64
CA ARG A 106 -24.30 -22.23 -8.61
C ARG A 106 -23.42 -21.19 -9.31
N GLN A 107 -22.53 -20.53 -8.58
CA GLN A 107 -21.66 -19.48 -9.09
C GLN A 107 -20.23 -19.98 -8.96
N ASN A 108 -19.54 -20.04 -10.10
CA ASN A 108 -18.15 -20.45 -10.27
C ASN A 108 -17.17 -19.41 -9.67
N THR A 109 -17.50 -18.84 -8.52
CA THR A 109 -16.81 -17.70 -7.95
C THR A 109 -15.64 -18.15 -7.09
N TRP A 110 -14.50 -17.50 -7.26
CA TRP A 110 -13.21 -17.91 -6.70
C TRP A 110 -12.91 -17.10 -5.43
N HIS A 111 -12.62 -17.78 -4.30
CA HIS A 111 -12.48 -17.16 -2.99
C HIS A 111 -11.17 -17.54 -2.27
N ALA A 112 -10.45 -16.55 -1.76
CA ALA A 112 -9.29 -16.73 -0.91
C ALA A 112 -9.54 -16.13 0.46
N LEU A 113 -9.64 -17.00 1.46
CA LEU A 113 -9.93 -16.64 2.85
C LEU A 113 -8.68 -16.87 3.68
N PHE A 114 -7.94 -15.81 3.96
CA PHE A 114 -6.72 -15.81 4.78
C PHE A 114 -6.91 -15.05 6.10
N ASN A 115 -8.15 -14.81 6.49
CA ASN A 115 -8.50 -13.98 7.63
C ASN A 115 -8.09 -14.61 8.96
N ALA A 116 -7.75 -13.77 9.93
CA ALA A 116 -7.32 -14.19 11.26
C ALA A 116 -6.17 -15.21 11.23
N ASN A 117 -5.07 -14.90 10.54
CA ASN A 117 -3.81 -15.63 10.69
C ASN A 117 -2.76 -14.71 11.32
N LYS A 118 -1.48 -15.08 11.21
CA LYS A 118 -0.35 -14.26 11.65
C LYS A 118 0.41 -13.69 10.45
N ILE A 119 -0.27 -13.51 9.31
CA ILE A 119 0.38 -13.15 8.05
C ILE A 119 0.97 -11.75 8.18
N SER A 120 2.29 -11.66 8.18
CA SER A 120 3.01 -10.38 8.25
C SER A 120 3.64 -9.95 6.92
N SER A 121 3.78 -10.89 5.98
CA SER A 121 4.35 -10.66 4.66
C SER A 121 3.64 -11.49 3.60
N ILE A 122 3.51 -10.91 2.42
CA ILE A 122 3.03 -11.56 1.20
C ILE A 122 4.12 -11.30 0.16
N ASP A 123 4.66 -12.35 -0.45
CA ASP A 123 5.68 -12.20 -1.49
C ASP A 123 5.11 -11.44 -2.70
N ALA A 124 5.98 -10.74 -3.43
CA ALA A 124 5.62 -10.19 -4.73
C ALA A 124 5.08 -11.30 -5.65
N ASP A 125 4.06 -10.98 -6.43
CA ASP A 125 3.46 -11.89 -7.41
C ASP A 125 2.85 -13.17 -6.83
N ALA A 126 2.65 -13.25 -5.50
CA ALA A 126 2.12 -14.45 -4.86
C ALA A 126 0.72 -14.87 -5.34
N PHE A 127 0.01 -13.94 -5.96
CA PHE A 127 -1.30 -14.16 -6.55
C PHE A 127 -1.35 -13.95 -8.07
N SER A 128 -0.19 -13.81 -8.74
CA SER A 128 -0.09 -13.48 -10.17
C SER A 128 -0.85 -14.43 -11.09
N ASP A 129 -0.87 -15.72 -10.75
CA ASP A 129 -1.57 -16.77 -11.50
C ASP A 129 -3.08 -16.86 -11.17
N LEU A 130 -3.57 -16.17 -10.13
CA LEU A 130 -4.93 -16.28 -9.61
C LEU A 130 -5.89 -15.28 -10.28
N GLN A 131 -5.82 -15.14 -11.60
CA GLN A 131 -6.55 -14.10 -12.36
C GLN A 131 -8.08 -14.20 -12.24
N SER A 132 -8.60 -15.38 -11.90
CA SER A 132 -10.04 -15.61 -11.68
C SER A 132 -10.52 -15.30 -10.26
N LEU A 133 -9.62 -14.98 -9.32
CA LEU A 133 -9.96 -14.69 -7.93
C LEU A 133 -10.88 -13.47 -7.83
N GLU A 134 -12.05 -13.63 -7.18
CA GLU A 134 -13.03 -12.54 -7.04
C GLU A 134 -13.11 -11.98 -5.61
N LEU A 135 -12.74 -12.77 -4.61
CA LEU A 135 -12.76 -12.39 -3.19
C LEU A 135 -11.44 -12.73 -2.52
N LEU A 136 -10.82 -11.73 -1.89
CA LEU A 136 -9.63 -11.90 -1.05
C LEU A 136 -9.89 -11.29 0.33
N LEU A 137 -9.95 -12.16 1.33
CA LEU A 137 -10.14 -11.81 2.73
C LEU A 137 -8.81 -11.97 3.47
N LEU A 138 -8.20 -10.86 3.86
CA LEU A 138 -6.93 -10.78 4.59
C LEU A 138 -7.11 -10.05 5.94
N GLU A 139 -8.34 -9.86 6.41
CA GLU A 139 -8.60 -9.16 7.66
C GLU A 139 -8.03 -9.88 8.89
N SER A 140 -7.73 -9.12 9.96
CA SER A 140 -7.20 -9.64 11.22
C SER A 140 -5.85 -10.38 11.08
N ASN A 141 -4.95 -9.86 10.25
CA ASN A 141 -3.57 -10.37 10.11
C ASN A 141 -2.56 -9.38 10.73
N LYS A 142 -1.30 -9.40 10.27
CA LYS A 142 -0.19 -8.58 10.74
C LYS A 142 0.53 -7.85 9.60
N ILE A 143 -0.20 -7.61 8.51
CA ILE A 143 0.33 -6.95 7.30
C ILE A 143 0.65 -5.50 7.65
N LYS A 144 1.84 -5.03 7.27
CA LYS A 144 2.34 -3.68 7.60
C LYS A 144 2.36 -2.70 6.43
N SER A 145 2.50 -3.21 5.21
CA SER A 145 2.48 -2.42 3.98
C SER A 145 1.84 -3.23 2.86
N ILE A 146 1.34 -2.53 1.85
CA ILE A 146 0.92 -3.12 0.58
C ILE A 146 1.81 -2.53 -0.51
N ASP A 147 2.72 -3.35 -1.01
CA ASP A 147 3.68 -2.95 -2.04
C ASP A 147 3.09 -3.20 -3.45
N ALA A 148 3.62 -2.53 -4.47
CA ALA A 148 3.01 -2.42 -5.80
C ALA A 148 2.65 -3.77 -6.45
N ASN A 149 3.47 -4.80 -6.23
CA ASN A 149 3.37 -6.09 -6.93
C ASN A 149 2.73 -7.21 -6.10
N VAL A 150 2.36 -6.94 -4.83
CA VAL A 150 1.82 -7.97 -3.93
C VAL A 150 0.48 -8.52 -4.42
N LEU A 151 -0.32 -7.69 -5.08
CA LEU A 151 -1.64 -8.03 -5.60
C LEU A 151 -1.69 -8.08 -7.14
N SER A 152 -0.53 -8.14 -7.80
CA SER A 152 -0.47 -8.18 -9.26
C SER A 152 -1.18 -9.41 -9.82
N GLY A 153 -1.78 -9.25 -11.01
CA GLY A 153 -2.50 -10.32 -11.72
C GLY A 153 -3.95 -10.56 -11.26
N LEU A 154 -4.37 -9.99 -10.13
CA LEU A 154 -5.73 -10.14 -9.56
C LEU A 154 -6.81 -9.31 -10.31
N THR A 155 -6.88 -9.46 -11.63
CA THR A 155 -7.71 -8.65 -12.53
C THR A 155 -9.22 -8.82 -12.36
N SER A 156 -9.67 -9.98 -11.88
CA SER A 156 -11.08 -10.28 -11.60
C SER A 156 -11.50 -9.98 -10.15
N LEU A 157 -10.61 -9.46 -9.31
CA LEU A 157 -10.89 -9.26 -7.89
C LEU A 157 -11.97 -8.21 -7.71
N LYS A 158 -13.08 -8.59 -7.07
CA LYS A 158 -14.25 -7.71 -6.82
C LYS A 158 -14.25 -7.17 -5.41
N THR A 159 -13.79 -7.96 -4.43
CA THR A 159 -13.80 -7.59 -3.02
C THR A 159 -12.46 -7.90 -2.36
N LEU A 160 -11.87 -6.89 -1.73
CA LEU A 160 -10.65 -6.99 -0.94
C LEU A 160 -10.91 -6.48 0.48
N ARG A 161 -10.63 -7.31 1.49
CA ARG A 161 -10.69 -6.91 2.90
C ARG A 161 -9.32 -7.03 3.54
N LEU A 162 -8.86 -5.92 4.10
CA LEU A 162 -7.57 -5.74 4.78
C LEU A 162 -7.77 -5.19 6.20
N ASP A 163 -8.99 -5.25 6.72
CA ASP A 163 -9.36 -4.68 8.02
C ASP A 163 -8.55 -5.29 9.16
N TYR A 164 -8.33 -4.55 10.25
CA TYR A 164 -7.62 -5.04 11.44
C TYR A 164 -6.23 -5.64 11.13
N ASN A 165 -5.46 -4.94 10.30
CA ASN A 165 -4.04 -5.20 10.11
C ASN A 165 -3.21 -4.06 10.74
N ASP A 166 -1.91 -4.05 10.50
CA ASP A 166 -0.99 -3.01 10.96
C ASP A 166 -0.52 -2.13 9.78
N ILE A 167 -1.35 -1.98 8.73
CA ILE A 167 -0.96 -1.34 7.47
C ILE A 167 -0.72 0.16 7.69
N SER A 168 0.50 0.63 7.45
CA SER A 168 0.85 2.05 7.56
C SER A 168 1.10 2.74 6.23
N SER A 169 1.27 1.98 5.14
CA SER A 169 1.53 2.54 3.80
C SER A 169 1.02 1.62 2.70
N ILE A 170 0.58 2.23 1.60
CA ILE A 170 0.21 1.57 0.35
C ILE A 170 1.02 2.25 -0.75
N GLU A 171 1.78 1.48 -1.52
CA GLU A 171 2.61 2.00 -2.62
C GLU A 171 1.74 2.44 -3.81
N ASP A 172 2.22 3.42 -4.57
CA ASP A 172 1.62 3.81 -5.84
C ASP A 172 1.50 2.59 -6.77
N GLY A 173 0.35 2.45 -7.42
CA GLY A 173 0.06 1.31 -8.28
C GLY A 173 -0.26 -0.02 -7.57
N ALA A 174 -0.25 -0.10 -6.23
CA ALA A 174 -0.55 -1.35 -5.52
C ALA A 174 -1.90 -2.01 -5.87
N PHE A 175 -2.87 -1.22 -6.35
CA PHE A 175 -4.17 -1.70 -6.81
C PHE A 175 -4.39 -1.50 -8.32
N SER A 176 -3.34 -1.22 -9.10
CA SER A 176 -3.46 -0.91 -10.54
C SER A 176 -4.01 -2.05 -11.38
N ASP A 177 -3.72 -3.30 -11.00
CA ASP A 177 -4.20 -4.49 -11.70
C ASP A 177 -5.62 -4.88 -11.32
N LEU A 178 -6.16 -4.34 -10.21
CA LEU A 178 -7.47 -4.70 -9.65
C LEU A 178 -8.64 -4.04 -10.41
N ARG A 179 -8.70 -4.24 -11.73
CA ARG A 179 -9.63 -3.55 -12.65
C ARG A 179 -11.11 -3.81 -12.35
N SER A 180 -11.42 -4.94 -11.73
CA SER A 180 -12.79 -5.33 -11.36
C SER A 180 -13.16 -4.96 -9.92
N LEU A 181 -12.27 -4.26 -9.18
CA LEU A 181 -12.45 -4.02 -7.76
C LEU A 181 -13.64 -3.11 -7.50
N SER A 182 -14.59 -3.62 -6.74
CA SER A 182 -15.84 -2.93 -6.43
C SER A 182 -15.95 -2.61 -4.94
N LYS A 183 -15.31 -3.41 -4.07
CA LYS A 183 -15.36 -3.22 -2.63
C LYS A 183 -13.96 -3.34 -2.02
N LEU A 184 -13.55 -2.30 -1.31
CA LEU A 184 -12.29 -2.26 -0.57
C LEU A 184 -12.55 -1.83 0.87
N SER A 185 -12.02 -2.60 1.81
CA SER A 185 -12.11 -2.28 3.24
C SER A 185 -10.71 -2.39 3.86
N ILE A 186 -10.22 -1.29 4.44
CA ILE A 186 -8.92 -1.19 5.11
C ILE A 186 -9.13 -0.56 6.50
N ASP A 187 -10.23 -0.91 7.18
CA ASP A 187 -10.59 -0.35 8.47
C ASP A 187 -9.57 -0.77 9.54
N ARG A 188 -9.39 0.09 10.54
CA ARG A 188 -8.59 -0.16 11.75
C ARG A 188 -7.19 -0.64 11.40
N ASN A 189 -6.52 0.18 10.61
CA ASN A 189 -5.11 0.08 10.27
C ASN A 189 -4.40 1.35 10.78
N ASN A 190 -3.17 1.58 10.34
CA ASN A 190 -2.33 2.70 10.76
C ASN A 190 -2.04 3.67 9.61
N LEU A 191 -2.95 3.78 8.64
CA LEU A 191 -2.78 4.67 7.50
C LEU A 191 -2.91 6.13 7.93
N THR A 192 -1.94 6.95 7.55
CA THR A 192 -2.02 8.40 7.67
C THR A 192 -2.55 9.05 6.39
N THR A 193 -2.35 8.42 5.23
CA THR A 193 -2.76 8.95 3.93
C THR A 193 -3.09 7.82 2.98
N VAL A 194 -3.90 8.11 1.97
CA VAL A 194 -4.10 7.27 0.78
C VAL A 194 -4.00 8.20 -0.43
N SER A 195 -3.14 7.88 -1.39
CA SER A 195 -3.04 8.63 -2.65
C SER A 195 -4.03 8.08 -3.68
N ALA A 196 -4.47 8.90 -4.62
CA ALA A 196 -5.23 8.46 -5.79
C ALA A 196 -4.45 7.46 -6.67
N ASN A 197 -3.13 7.56 -6.70
CA ASN A 197 -2.26 6.79 -7.59
C ASN A 197 -2.15 5.31 -7.22
N VAL A 198 -2.62 4.92 -6.04
CA VAL A 198 -2.68 3.50 -5.65
C VAL A 198 -3.68 2.74 -6.52
N PHE A 199 -4.70 3.41 -7.06
CA PHE A 199 -5.77 2.83 -7.84
C PHE A 199 -5.53 2.90 -9.35
N ASN A 200 -6.12 1.96 -10.08
CA ASN A 200 -6.32 2.11 -11.51
C ASN A 200 -7.27 3.29 -11.79
N LYS A 201 -6.97 4.11 -12.81
CA LYS A 201 -7.80 5.26 -13.19
C LYS A 201 -9.22 4.87 -13.64
N ASP A 202 -9.39 3.66 -14.15
CA ASP A 202 -10.66 3.14 -14.68
C ASP A 202 -11.43 2.24 -13.69
N VAL A 203 -11.00 2.18 -12.42
CA VAL A 203 -11.66 1.31 -11.42
C VAL A 203 -13.09 1.79 -11.09
N ASP A 204 -14.06 0.87 -11.10
CA ASP A 204 -15.45 1.11 -10.65
C ASP A 204 -15.62 0.72 -9.18
N LEU A 205 -14.93 1.44 -8.29
CA LEU A 205 -15.02 1.19 -6.86
C LEU A 205 -16.37 1.67 -6.34
N ARG A 206 -17.21 0.77 -5.80
CA ARG A 206 -18.56 1.09 -5.30
C ARG A 206 -18.62 1.26 -3.80
N SER A 207 -17.65 0.70 -3.08
CA SER A 207 -17.58 0.78 -1.62
C SER A 207 -16.13 0.89 -1.20
N LEU A 208 -15.83 1.91 -0.38
CA LEU A 208 -14.53 2.07 0.25
C LEU A 208 -14.71 2.37 1.73
N SER A 209 -14.03 1.60 2.57
CA SER A 209 -13.99 1.83 4.02
C SER A 209 -12.56 2.04 4.51
N LEU A 210 -12.35 3.15 5.24
CA LEU A 210 -11.06 3.55 5.84
C LEU A 210 -11.21 3.88 7.34
N ARG A 211 -12.26 3.38 8.00
CA ARG A 211 -12.60 3.73 9.40
C ARG A 211 -11.49 3.40 10.37
N GLY A 212 -11.30 4.21 11.40
CA GLY A 212 -10.32 3.92 12.46
C GLY A 212 -8.86 3.89 11.98
N ASN A 213 -8.54 4.64 10.93
CA ASN A 213 -7.18 4.99 10.54
C ASN A 213 -6.86 6.43 11.00
N PRO A 214 -5.62 6.72 11.43
CA PRO A 214 -5.20 8.07 11.83
C PRO A 214 -4.93 8.98 10.62
N LEU A 215 -5.95 9.22 9.78
CA LEU A 215 -5.80 9.94 8.52
C LEU A 215 -5.44 11.42 8.74
N VAL A 216 -4.54 11.94 7.92
CA VAL A 216 -4.19 13.36 7.78
C VAL A 216 -4.82 13.83 6.48
N CYS A 217 -6.03 14.39 6.57
CA CYS A 217 -6.87 14.63 5.41
C CYS A 217 -6.28 15.66 4.45
N CYS A 218 -5.50 16.63 4.94
CA CYS A 218 -4.81 17.57 4.06
C CYS A 218 -3.73 16.96 3.18
N ALA A 219 -3.18 15.81 3.56
CA ALA A 219 -2.23 15.07 2.73
C ALA A 219 -2.91 14.11 1.75
N MET A 220 -4.25 14.09 1.71
CA MET A 220 -5.07 13.25 0.83
C MET A 220 -5.86 14.08 -0.20
N ALA A 221 -5.40 15.29 -0.51
CA ALA A 221 -6.08 16.21 -1.42
C ALA A 221 -6.32 15.57 -2.81
N ASP A 222 -5.30 14.90 -3.34
CA ASP A 222 -5.36 14.16 -4.60
C ASP A 222 -6.41 13.04 -4.57
N PHE A 223 -6.55 12.35 -3.45
CA PHE A 223 -7.54 11.31 -3.24
C PHE A 223 -8.98 11.86 -3.22
N PHE A 224 -9.20 13.07 -2.69
CA PHE A 224 -10.53 13.72 -2.77
C PHE A 224 -10.84 14.31 -4.14
N GLU A 225 -9.82 14.71 -4.89
CA GLU A 225 -9.93 15.11 -6.29
C GLU A 225 -10.16 13.91 -7.21
N TRP A 226 -9.59 12.75 -6.86
CA TRP A 226 -9.91 11.46 -7.42
C TRP A 226 -11.34 11.10 -7.07
N ARG A 227 -12.25 11.68 -7.85
CA ARG A 227 -13.63 11.26 -7.97
C ARG A 227 -13.67 10.31 -9.16
N PRO A 228 -13.67 8.97 -8.96
CA PRO A 228 -14.14 8.09 -10.01
C PRO A 228 -15.51 8.62 -10.45
N SER A 229 -15.78 8.61 -11.73
CA SER A 229 -16.93 9.25 -12.37
C SER A 229 -18.32 8.68 -11.99
N GLN A 230 -18.53 8.17 -10.77
CA GLN A 230 -19.71 7.42 -10.37
C GLN A 230 -20.25 7.90 -9.00
N ASN A 231 -21.41 8.55 -9.01
CA ASN A 231 -22.11 9.16 -7.87
C ASN A 231 -22.58 8.19 -6.76
N ASN A 232 -22.09 6.94 -6.68
CA ASN A 232 -22.62 5.90 -5.78
C ASN A 232 -21.55 5.17 -4.96
N ILE A 233 -20.37 5.75 -4.78
CA ILE A 233 -19.39 5.16 -3.86
C ILE A 233 -19.90 5.35 -2.43
N THR A 234 -20.17 4.24 -1.74
CA THR A 234 -20.44 4.28 -0.30
C THR A 234 -19.08 4.40 0.41
N TYR A 235 -18.76 5.63 0.84
CA TYR A 235 -17.60 5.91 1.67
C TYR A 235 -17.95 5.74 3.15
N SER A 236 -17.34 4.77 3.81
CA SER A 236 -17.25 4.74 5.26
C SER A 236 -15.90 5.29 5.69
N SER A 237 -15.95 6.51 6.17
CA SER A 237 -14.81 7.39 6.38
C SER A 237 -14.06 7.15 7.69
N GLY A 238 -12.75 7.36 7.66
CA GLY A 238 -11.91 7.49 8.86
C GLY A 238 -11.92 8.91 9.42
N ASP A 239 -11.31 9.07 10.60
CA ASP A 239 -11.28 10.34 11.31
C ASP A 239 -10.09 11.19 10.83
N CYS A 240 -10.32 12.49 10.57
CA CYS A 240 -9.24 13.42 10.25
C CYS A 240 -8.53 13.87 11.53
N THR A 241 -7.22 13.60 11.62
CA THR A 241 -6.38 13.95 12.78
C THR A 241 -5.94 15.40 12.80
N ASP A 242 -5.95 16.07 11.64
CA ASP A 242 -5.47 17.44 11.43
C ASP A 242 -6.53 18.54 11.70
N PHE A 243 -7.75 18.17 12.09
CA PHE A 243 -8.81 19.11 12.43
C PHE A 243 -9.49 18.79 13.77
N ASN A 244 -9.43 19.74 14.71
CA ASN A 244 -10.06 19.63 16.04
C ASN A 244 -11.60 19.53 16.01
N SER A 245 -12.26 19.77 14.86
CA SER A 245 -13.73 19.83 14.75
C SER A 245 -14.34 18.86 13.74
N THR A 246 -13.54 18.18 12.92
CA THR A 246 -14.05 17.23 11.91
C THR A 246 -13.40 15.88 12.15
N THR A 247 -14.03 15.06 12.99
CA THR A 247 -13.68 13.64 13.11
C THR A 247 -14.23 12.82 11.94
N ASP A 248 -14.80 13.43 10.90
CA ASP A 248 -15.37 12.70 9.75
C ASP A 248 -14.86 13.29 8.43
N ILE A 249 -14.21 12.45 7.62
CA ILE A 249 -13.75 12.77 6.25
C ILE A 249 -14.84 13.40 5.37
N ASN A 250 -16.11 13.06 5.58
CA ASN A 250 -17.20 13.52 4.72
C ASN A 250 -17.52 15.01 4.92
N SER A 251 -17.15 15.54 6.08
CA SER A 251 -17.28 16.96 6.43
C SER A 251 -16.03 17.78 6.09
N PHE A 252 -14.98 17.10 5.60
CA PHE A 252 -13.70 17.72 5.29
C PHE A 252 -13.81 18.68 4.12
N ASN A 253 -13.07 19.79 4.22
CA ASN A 253 -12.97 20.78 3.16
C ASN A 253 -11.49 21.04 2.87
N VAL A 254 -11.02 20.56 1.72
CA VAL A 254 -9.62 20.70 1.27
C VAL A 254 -9.15 22.16 1.22
N SER A 255 -10.06 23.12 1.00
CA SER A 255 -9.72 24.55 1.01
C SER A 255 -9.28 25.10 2.37
N LYS A 256 -9.51 24.36 3.46
CA LYS A 256 -9.03 24.72 4.81
C LYS A 256 -7.63 24.18 5.10
N CYS A 257 -7.03 23.44 4.19
CA CYS A 257 -5.72 22.86 4.42
C CYS A 257 -4.60 23.89 4.45
N PRO A 258 -3.60 23.72 5.33
CA PRO A 258 -2.40 24.54 5.33
C PRO A 258 -1.73 24.52 3.95
N ILE A 259 -1.47 25.69 3.40
CA ILE A 259 -0.66 25.84 2.19
C ILE A 259 0.65 26.45 2.61
N ASP A 260 1.73 25.68 2.50
CA ASP A 260 3.07 26.19 2.77
C ASP A 260 3.51 27.12 1.63
N GLY A 261 4.08 28.26 2.01
CA GLY A 261 4.55 29.27 1.09
C GLY A 261 5.76 28.79 0.30
N GLN A 262 5.72 29.04 -1.01
CA GLN A 262 6.84 28.77 -1.90
C GLN A 262 7.30 30.04 -2.61
N TRP A 263 8.61 30.10 -2.81
CA TRP A 263 9.28 31.24 -3.42
C TRP A 263 8.89 31.38 -4.89
N GLY A 264 8.41 32.56 -5.26
CA GLY A 264 8.26 32.98 -6.64
C GLY A 264 9.59 33.28 -7.34
N ALA A 265 9.50 33.64 -8.61
CA ALA A 265 10.65 33.94 -9.43
C ALA A 265 11.47 35.12 -8.89
N TRP A 266 12.80 35.01 -9.01
CA TRP A 266 13.70 36.11 -8.69
C TRP A 266 13.54 37.27 -9.68
N SER A 267 13.33 38.49 -9.18
CA SER A 267 13.34 39.72 -9.97
C SER A 267 14.63 39.82 -10.79
N ALA A 268 14.56 40.39 -12.00
CA ALA A 268 15.75 40.57 -12.84
C ALA A 268 16.85 41.40 -12.14
N GLY A 269 16.45 42.41 -11.37
CA GLY A 269 17.35 43.36 -10.71
C GLY A 269 18.06 44.29 -11.70
N THR A 270 18.50 45.44 -11.23
CA THR A 270 19.31 46.38 -12.03
C THR A 270 20.77 46.32 -11.57
N CYS A 271 21.71 46.43 -12.51
CA CYS A 271 23.12 46.51 -12.16
C CYS A 271 23.41 47.85 -11.49
N SER A 272 24.24 47.86 -10.45
CA SER A 272 24.64 49.08 -9.73
C SER A 272 25.42 50.07 -10.60
N VAL A 273 25.86 49.63 -11.78
CA VAL A 273 26.64 50.40 -12.76
C VAL A 273 26.02 50.28 -14.14
N THR A 274 26.17 51.33 -14.95
CA THR A 274 25.76 51.37 -16.35
C THR A 274 26.84 50.88 -17.32
N CYS A 275 28.07 50.70 -16.84
CA CYS A 275 29.19 50.08 -17.57
C CYS A 275 30.13 49.39 -16.55
N GLY A 276 30.90 48.39 -16.99
CA GLY A 276 31.85 47.67 -16.15
C GLY A 276 31.20 46.70 -15.16
N ASN A 277 31.98 46.28 -14.16
CA ASN A 277 31.55 45.31 -13.15
C ASN A 277 30.77 46.00 -12.02
N GLY A 278 29.61 45.45 -11.69
CA GLY A 278 28.80 45.88 -10.57
C GLY A 278 28.10 44.72 -9.88
N ILE A 279 27.16 45.08 -9.01
CA ILE A 279 26.32 44.13 -8.29
C ILE A 279 24.87 44.45 -8.62
N ARG A 280 24.06 43.42 -8.86
CA ARG A 280 22.60 43.56 -8.90
C ARG A 280 21.97 42.80 -7.75
N TYR A 281 20.95 43.41 -7.15
CA TYR A 281 20.11 42.77 -6.15
C TYR A 281 18.88 42.18 -6.82
N ARG A 282 18.60 40.92 -6.51
CA ARG A 282 17.40 40.21 -6.93
C ARG A 282 16.55 39.95 -5.70
N ASN A 283 15.27 40.26 -5.79
CA ASN A 283 14.29 39.99 -4.75
C ASN A 283 13.30 38.95 -5.27
N ARG A 284 12.75 38.16 -4.36
CA ARG A 284 11.65 37.23 -4.63
C ARG A 284 10.58 37.38 -3.56
N ARG A 285 9.37 36.96 -3.87
CA ARG A 285 8.22 37.00 -2.96
C ARG A 285 7.78 35.58 -2.66
N CYS A 286 7.15 35.39 -1.50
CA CYS A 286 6.55 34.13 -1.11
C CYS A 286 5.13 34.10 -1.69
N ASP A 287 5.01 33.84 -2.99
CA ASP A 287 3.76 34.02 -3.74
C ASP A 287 3.52 32.93 -4.79
N SER A 288 4.30 31.83 -4.79
CA SER A 288 4.19 30.79 -5.80
C SER A 288 4.13 29.36 -5.24
N PRO A 289 3.16 29.01 -4.36
CA PRO A 289 2.05 29.84 -3.86
C PRO A 289 2.41 30.63 -2.58
N PRO A 290 1.61 31.64 -2.18
CA PRO A 290 1.74 32.25 -0.86
C PRO A 290 1.27 31.29 0.24
N SER A 291 1.83 31.45 1.44
CA SER A 291 1.37 30.68 2.61
C SER A 291 -0.06 31.07 3.00
N SER A 292 -0.88 30.08 3.38
CA SER A 292 -2.26 30.31 3.86
C SER A 292 -2.74 29.20 4.79
N ASN A 293 -3.87 29.40 5.48
CA ASN A 293 -4.47 28.43 6.42
C ASN A 293 -3.49 27.88 7.47
N ASN A 294 -2.67 28.76 8.06
CA ASN A 294 -1.58 28.40 8.99
C ASN A 294 -0.47 27.51 8.41
N GLY A 295 -0.32 27.48 7.07
CA GLY A 295 0.86 26.91 6.43
C GLY A 295 2.14 27.69 6.76
N GLN A 296 3.27 27.01 6.60
CA GLN A 296 4.59 27.56 6.89
C GLN A 296 4.93 28.68 5.91
N ASP A 297 5.55 29.76 6.41
CA ASP A 297 6.08 30.81 5.55
C ASP A 297 7.35 30.34 4.81
N CYS A 298 7.71 31.01 3.72
CA CYS A 298 8.84 30.61 2.88
C CYS A 298 10.16 30.59 3.67
N ILE A 299 10.84 29.44 3.65
CA ILE A 299 12.13 29.27 4.32
C ILE A 299 13.26 29.86 3.45
N GLY A 300 14.05 30.79 4.01
CA GLY A 300 15.27 31.35 3.39
C GLY A 300 15.24 32.87 3.17
N SER A 301 16.26 33.42 2.50
CA SER A 301 16.34 34.86 2.22
C SER A 301 15.44 35.25 1.04
N SER A 302 14.73 36.38 1.16
CA SER A 302 13.97 37.02 0.07
C SER A 302 14.84 37.88 -0.85
N THR A 303 16.11 38.11 -0.49
CA THR A 303 17.06 38.93 -1.27
C THR A 303 18.35 38.15 -1.54
N LEU A 304 18.84 38.26 -2.77
CA LEU A 304 20.12 37.72 -3.23
C LEU A 304 20.89 38.79 -4.00
N TYR A 305 22.22 38.85 -3.83
CA TYR A 305 23.09 39.67 -4.67
C TYR A 305 23.86 38.79 -5.66
N VAL A 306 24.03 39.27 -6.89
CA VAL A 306 24.85 38.62 -7.91
C VAL A 306 25.70 39.66 -8.64
N LEU A 307 26.87 39.24 -9.12
CA LEU A 307 27.71 40.10 -9.95
C LEU A 307 27.04 40.33 -11.33
N CYS A 308 27.23 41.52 -11.88
CA CYS A 308 26.77 41.90 -13.22
C CYS A 308 27.88 42.66 -13.96
N ASN A 309 27.86 42.57 -15.30
CA ASN A 309 28.73 43.32 -16.18
C ASN A 309 27.87 44.07 -17.20
N SER A 310 27.95 45.40 -17.18
CA SER A 310 27.17 46.30 -18.05
C SER A 310 27.95 46.74 -19.29
N GLY A 311 28.93 45.96 -19.75
CA GLY A 311 29.72 46.25 -20.95
C GLY A 311 30.96 47.12 -20.67
N VAL A 312 31.65 47.54 -21.73
CA VAL A 312 32.89 48.31 -21.62
C VAL A 312 32.59 49.77 -21.28
N CYS A 313 33.23 50.31 -20.24
CA CYS A 313 33.18 51.73 -19.96
C CYS A 313 34.03 52.48 -20.99
N THR A 314 33.40 53.27 -21.86
CA THR A 314 34.07 54.04 -22.93
C THR A 314 34.61 55.40 -22.44
N GLU A 315 34.24 55.83 -21.23
CA GLU A 315 34.74 57.08 -20.64
C GLU A 315 35.66 56.81 -19.44
N SER A 316 36.88 57.34 -19.54
CA SER A 316 37.85 57.39 -18.45
C SER A 316 37.27 58.13 -17.25
N CYS A 317 37.30 57.51 -16.08
CA CYS A 317 36.75 58.04 -14.83
C CYS A 317 37.23 59.48 -14.54
N LYS A 318 36.36 60.48 -14.69
CA LYS A 318 36.54 61.77 -14.01
C LYS A 318 36.16 61.57 -12.54
N GLY A 319 37.15 61.23 -11.71
CA GLY A 319 36.96 61.10 -10.28
C GLY A 319 36.41 62.40 -9.67
N SER A 320 35.15 62.40 -9.25
CA SER A 320 34.69 63.38 -8.27
C SER A 320 35.19 62.91 -6.91
N GLY A 321 36.28 63.51 -6.45
CA GLY A 321 36.85 63.28 -5.13
C GLY A 321 35.85 63.64 -4.04
N LYS A 322 35.08 62.65 -3.58
CA LYS A 322 34.50 62.62 -2.23
C LYS A 322 34.73 61.22 -1.67
N LYS A 323 35.64 61.13 -0.69
CA LYS A 323 35.75 59.96 0.19
C LYS A 323 34.35 59.66 0.74
N PRO A 324 33.84 58.42 0.71
CA PRO A 324 32.65 58.09 1.46
C PRO A 324 32.96 58.28 2.95
N GLU A 325 32.20 59.13 3.62
CA GLU A 325 32.16 59.13 5.08
C GLU A 325 31.87 57.71 5.55
N SER A 326 32.72 57.19 6.43
CA SER A 326 32.50 55.94 7.13
C SER A 326 31.28 56.08 8.03
N LYS A 327 30.08 55.85 7.49
CA LYS A 327 28.92 55.53 8.33
C LYS A 327 29.16 54.15 8.92
N ARG A 328 29.74 54.17 10.12
CA ARG A 328 29.82 53.05 11.05
C ARG A 328 28.41 52.44 11.14
N MET A 329 28.16 51.34 10.43
CA MET A 329 26.98 50.52 10.66
C MET A 329 27.06 50.10 12.13
N LYS A 330 26.10 50.55 12.94
CA LYS A 330 25.93 50.04 14.30
C LYS A 330 25.73 48.54 14.17
N THR A 331 26.75 47.78 14.56
CA THR A 331 26.70 46.33 14.68
C THR A 331 25.64 45.97 15.72
N ARG A 332 24.41 45.75 15.27
CA ARG A 332 23.46 44.92 16.01
C ARG A 332 24.01 43.50 15.96
N LYS A 333 24.47 43.05 17.13
CA LYS A 333 25.01 41.72 17.45
C LYS A 333 24.35 40.61 16.60
N TRP A 334 25.08 40.11 15.61
CA TRP A 334 24.92 38.75 15.12
C TRP A 334 26.15 37.97 15.57
N LYS A 335 26.13 37.53 16.84
CA LYS A 335 26.99 36.43 17.27
C LYS A 335 26.36 35.14 16.73
N SER A 336 27.19 34.38 16.02
CA SER A 336 27.13 32.92 15.82
C SER A 336 25.83 32.33 15.28
N TYR A 337 25.80 31.95 13.99
CA TYR A 337 25.08 30.73 13.57
C TYR A 337 25.54 30.16 12.21
N GLN A 338 26.82 30.21 11.86
CA GLN A 338 27.34 29.39 10.76
C GLN A 338 28.80 28.97 11.02
N TYR A 339 28.97 27.94 11.85
CA TYR A 339 30.08 26.99 11.78
C TYR A 339 29.77 25.80 12.71
N ARG A 340 28.80 24.95 12.36
CA ARG A 340 28.64 23.63 13.04
C ARG A 340 27.82 22.56 12.33
N GLN A 341 27.78 22.53 11.00
CA GLN A 341 27.18 21.39 10.26
C GLN A 341 28.01 20.99 9.03
N LEU A 342 29.32 20.81 9.21
CA LEU A 342 30.18 20.02 8.32
C LEU A 342 31.30 19.42 9.19
N ASN A 343 30.97 18.35 9.93
CA ASN A 343 31.86 17.28 10.40
C ASN A 343 31.15 16.47 11.49
N ARG A 344 30.29 15.54 11.08
CA ARG A 344 29.88 14.38 11.88
C ARG A 344 29.93 13.12 11.02
N ARG A 345 31.13 12.71 10.62
CA ARG A 345 31.49 11.32 10.27
C ARG A 345 32.98 11.12 10.57
N GLY A 346 33.29 10.07 11.34
CA GLY A 346 34.62 9.71 11.85
C GLY A 346 34.99 10.48 13.12
N ASP A 347 35.42 9.92 14.24
CA ASP A 347 36.06 8.63 14.43
C ASP A 347 35.90 8.20 15.91
N THR A 348 35.58 6.92 16.11
CA THR A 348 35.66 6.25 17.41
C THR A 348 37.08 5.72 17.58
N ARG A 349 37.85 6.20 18.58
CA ARG A 349 38.73 5.41 19.47
C ARG A 349 39.72 6.25 20.29
N ASN A 350 39.99 5.72 21.48
CA ASN A 350 41.19 5.83 22.32
C ASN A 350 41.44 7.14 23.09
N LYS A 351 40.99 7.19 24.35
CA LYS A 351 41.78 6.81 25.54
C LYS A 351 40.91 6.80 26.79
#